data_AF-A0A0C1R2N6-F1
#
_entry.id   AF-A0A0C1R2N6-F1
#
_cell.length_a   1.000
_cell.length_b   1.000
_cell.length_c   1.000
_cell.angle_alpha   90.00
_cell.angle_beta   90.00
_cell.angle_gamma   90.00
#
_symmetry.space_group_name_H-M   'P 1'
#
loop_
_entity.id
_entity.type
_entity.pdbx_description
1 polymer ?
#
loop_
_entity_poly.entity_id
_entity_poly.type
_entity_poly.pdbx_seq_one_letter_code
_entity_poly.pdbx_strand_id
1 'polypeptide(L)'
;MLKSIISISLFYLLVACNTSTNEQRFQNCSYLKEKLGKIVLDFQKKHDRIPSSFEEAHKDTQVILPNRGDAFGNPLIYRKTGEKSFYFLSYGVNGKLENGQGDDLKVTYDKHWQTSCVELRSQF
;
A
#
# COMPACT_ATOMS: atom_id res chain seq x y z
N MET A 1 15.29 43.36 -0.82
CA MET A 1 14.05 42.65 -0.39
C MET A 1 13.71 41.44 -1.28
N LEU A 2 14.69 40.82 -1.97
CA LEU A 2 14.45 39.67 -2.86
C LEU A 2 14.53 38.31 -2.14
N LYS A 3 15.25 38.24 -1.01
CA LYS A 3 15.47 36.99 -0.25
C LYS A 3 14.20 36.45 0.43
N SER A 4 13.26 37.32 0.82
CA SER A 4 12.04 36.90 1.52
C SER A 4 11.00 36.26 0.62
N ILE A 5 10.93 36.66 -0.66
CA ILE A 5 9.95 36.09 -1.61
C ILE A 5 10.35 34.67 -2.03
N ILE A 6 11.65 34.44 -2.27
CA ILE A 6 12.20 33.12 -2.59
C ILE A 6 11.94 32.14 -1.42
N SER A 7 12.07 32.62 -0.18
CA SER A 7 11.83 31.78 1.02
C SER A 7 10.37 31.36 1.17
N ILE A 8 9.42 32.20 0.76
CA ILE A 8 7.98 31.90 0.84
C ILE A 8 7.58 30.93 -0.27
N SER A 9 8.05 31.15 -1.50
CA SER A 9 7.80 30.24 -2.63
C SER A 9 8.36 28.83 -2.38
N LEU A 10 9.54 28.71 -1.77
CA LEU A 10 10.13 27.41 -1.41
C LEU A 10 9.30 26.68 -0.34
N PHE A 11 8.75 27.41 0.62
CA PHE A 11 7.90 26.85 1.67
C PHE A 11 6.58 26.30 1.12
N TYR A 12 5.95 27.01 0.18
CA TYR A 12 4.74 26.54 -0.50
C TYR A 12 4.98 25.31 -1.39
N LEU A 13 6.13 25.24 -2.07
CA LEU A 13 6.53 24.06 -2.84
C LEU A 13 6.75 22.83 -1.95
N LEU A 14 7.39 23.00 -0.80
CA LEU A 14 7.59 21.93 0.19
C LEU A 14 6.27 21.42 0.78
N VAL A 15 5.31 22.31 1.07
CA VAL A 15 3.99 21.90 1.55
C VAL A 15 3.24 21.13 0.46
N ALA A 16 3.20 21.64 -0.77
CA ALA A 16 2.51 21.00 -1.90
C ALA A 16 3.06 19.59 -2.20
N CYS A 17 4.39 19.43 -2.15
CA CYS A 17 5.05 18.14 -2.36
C CYS A 17 4.74 17.13 -1.24
N ASN A 18 4.70 17.57 0.03
CA ASN A 18 4.35 16.71 1.16
C ASN A 18 2.86 16.32 1.18
N THR A 19 1.96 17.22 0.76
CA THR A 19 0.53 16.90 0.63
C THR A 19 0.27 15.88 -0.46
N SER A 20 0.94 15.97 -1.62
CA SER A 20 0.76 14.98 -2.69
C SER A 20 1.20 13.58 -2.29
N THR A 21 2.33 13.46 -1.58
CA THR A 21 2.84 12.18 -1.11
C THR A 21 1.91 11.55 -0.06
N ASN A 22 1.39 12.34 0.87
CA ASN A 22 0.44 11.82 1.88
C ASN A 22 -0.89 11.37 1.26
N GLU A 23 -1.42 12.13 0.30
CA GLU A 23 -2.65 11.75 -0.42
C GLU A 23 -2.46 10.45 -1.23
N GLN A 24 -1.34 10.34 -1.95
CA GLN A 24 -0.99 9.13 -2.70
C GLN A 24 -0.85 7.91 -1.77
N ARG A 25 -0.18 8.09 -0.63
CA ARG A 25 -0.05 7.03 0.38
C ARG A 25 -1.41 6.62 0.94
N PHE A 26 -2.27 7.57 1.27
CA PHE A 26 -3.63 7.29 1.74
C PHE A 26 -4.44 6.52 0.69
N GLN A 27 -4.43 6.96 -0.58
CA GLN A 27 -5.10 6.28 -1.68
C GLN A 27 -4.63 4.83 -1.81
N ASN A 28 -3.31 4.61 -1.79
CA ASN A 28 -2.76 3.27 -1.94
C ASN A 28 -3.11 2.38 -0.74
N CYS A 29 -3.00 2.92 0.47
CA CYS A 29 -3.39 2.24 1.69
C CYS A 29 -4.86 1.78 1.66
N SER A 30 -5.77 2.66 1.26
CA SER A 30 -7.21 2.36 1.13
C SER A 30 -7.46 1.31 0.05
N TYR A 31 -6.81 1.43 -1.12
CA TYR A 31 -6.92 0.44 -2.19
C TYR A 31 -6.49 -0.97 -1.75
N LEU A 32 -5.31 -1.08 -1.15
CA LEU A 32 -4.78 -2.34 -0.65
C LEU A 32 -5.69 -2.95 0.41
N LYS A 33 -6.27 -2.12 1.29
CA LYS A 33 -7.15 -2.60 2.35
C LYS A 33 -8.51 -3.07 1.83
N GLU A 34 -9.18 -2.20 1.10
CA GLU A 34 -10.59 -2.33 0.75
C GLU A 34 -10.82 -3.20 -0.48
N LYS A 35 -9.84 -3.28 -1.39
CA LYS A 35 -9.93 -4.09 -2.61
C LYS A 35 -9.16 -5.39 -2.45
N LEU A 36 -7.85 -5.31 -2.26
CA LEU A 36 -7.00 -6.50 -2.29
C LEU A 36 -7.13 -7.33 -1.01
N GLY A 37 -7.10 -6.68 0.15
CA GLY A 37 -7.31 -7.35 1.43
C GLY A 37 -8.67 -8.02 1.53
N LYS A 38 -9.72 -7.37 1.03
CA LYS A 38 -11.06 -7.97 0.97
C LYS A 38 -11.08 -9.28 0.18
N ILE A 39 -10.40 -9.36 -0.96
CA ILE A 39 -10.29 -10.60 -1.76
C ILE A 39 -9.65 -11.72 -0.95
N VAL A 40 -8.55 -11.43 -0.24
CA VAL A 40 -7.85 -12.43 0.59
C VAL A 40 -8.72 -12.89 1.77
N LEU A 41 -9.45 -11.97 2.41
CA LEU A 41 -10.35 -12.30 3.52
C LEU A 41 -11.58 -13.08 3.06
N ASP A 42 -12.16 -12.74 1.91
CA ASP A 42 -13.30 -13.47 1.34
C ASP A 42 -12.88 -14.91 0.95
N PHE A 43 -11.67 -15.09 0.40
CA PHE A 43 -11.07 -16.41 0.20
C PHE A 43 -10.89 -17.18 1.52
N GLN A 44 -10.32 -16.54 2.55
CA GLN A 44 -10.10 -17.17 3.85
C GLN A 44 -11.41 -17.63 4.48
N LYS A 45 -12.47 -16.82 4.38
CA LYS A 45 -13.80 -17.17 4.90
C LYS A 45 -14.40 -18.39 4.21
N LYS A 46 -14.14 -18.56 2.91
CA LYS A 46 -14.68 -19.67 2.09
C LYS A 46 -13.91 -20.97 2.29
N HIS A 47 -12.58 -20.89 2.40
CA HIS A 47 -11.69 -22.06 2.39
C HIS A 47 -11.05 -22.38 3.75
N ASP A 48 -11.36 -21.59 4.78
CA ASP A 48 -10.78 -21.65 6.13
C ASP A 48 -9.23 -21.65 6.17
N ARG A 49 -8.61 -21.02 5.17
CA ARG A 49 -7.15 -20.86 5.10
C ARG A 49 -6.75 -19.60 4.36
N ILE A 50 -5.58 -19.07 4.70
CA ILE A 50 -4.96 -17.99 3.92
C ILE A 50 -4.41 -18.56 2.60
N PRO A 51 -4.65 -17.88 1.46
CA PRO A 51 -4.17 -18.31 0.15
C PRO A 51 -2.63 -18.27 0.11
N SER A 52 -2.04 -19.13 -0.73
CA SER A 52 -0.58 -19.21 -0.90
C SER A 52 -0.03 -18.06 -1.74
N SER A 53 -0.89 -17.46 -2.57
CA SER A 53 -0.60 -16.30 -3.42
C SER A 53 -1.84 -15.40 -3.53
N PHE A 54 -1.64 -14.13 -3.90
CA PHE A 54 -2.77 -13.25 -4.15
C PHE A 54 -3.57 -13.69 -5.39
N GLU A 55 -2.89 -14.21 -6.41
CA GLU A 55 -3.48 -14.70 -7.65
C GLU A 55 -4.42 -15.89 -7.42
N GLU A 56 -4.08 -16.78 -6.48
CA GLU A 56 -4.98 -17.86 -6.05
C GLU A 56 -6.29 -17.30 -5.50
N ALA A 57 -6.19 -16.32 -4.60
CA ALA A 57 -7.36 -15.65 -4.03
C ALA A 57 -8.18 -14.94 -5.10
N HIS A 58 -7.51 -14.20 -5.99
CA HIS A 58 -8.17 -13.41 -7.02
C HIS A 58 -8.91 -14.28 -8.03
N LYS A 59 -8.32 -15.41 -8.46
CA LYS A 59 -8.96 -16.39 -9.37
C LYS A 59 -10.20 -17.04 -8.78
N ASP A 60 -10.26 -17.20 -7.45
CA ASP A 60 -11.44 -17.74 -6.76
C ASP A 60 -12.60 -16.72 -6.74
N THR A 61 -12.30 -15.44 -6.96
CA THR A 61 -13.30 -14.37 -7.10
C THR A 61 -13.61 -14.04 -8.57
N GLN A 62 -14.79 -13.48 -8.82
CA GLN A 62 -15.12 -12.87 -10.11
C GLN A 62 -14.88 -11.34 -10.11
N VAL A 63 -14.09 -10.84 -9.17
CA VAL A 63 -13.86 -9.40 -8.99
C VAL A 63 -12.91 -8.88 -10.07
N ILE A 64 -13.36 -7.89 -10.84
CA ILE A 64 -12.51 -7.15 -11.77
C ILE A 64 -11.83 -6.04 -10.97
N LEU A 65 -10.50 -6.10 -10.89
CA LEU A 65 -9.69 -5.06 -10.27
C LEU A 65 -9.33 -3.99 -11.31
N PRO A 66 -9.35 -2.69 -10.94
CA PRO A 66 -8.88 -1.63 -11.84
C PRO A 66 -7.40 -1.81 -12.15
N ASN A 67 -6.61 -2.24 -11.16
CA ASN A 67 -5.19 -2.50 -11.27
C ASN A 67 -4.85 -3.85 -10.63
N ARG A 68 -4.01 -4.68 -11.28
CA ARG A 68 -3.57 -5.96 -10.70
C ARG A 68 -2.50 -5.80 -9.61
N GLY A 69 -1.82 -4.66 -9.62
CA GLY A 69 -0.80 -4.31 -8.64
C GLY A 69 -1.34 -3.41 -7.53
N ASP A 70 -0.60 -2.39 -7.17
CA ASP A 70 -1.04 -1.36 -6.23
C ASP A 70 -2.07 -0.38 -6.86
N ALA A 71 -2.46 0.68 -6.14
CA ALA A 71 -3.44 1.65 -6.64
C ALA A 71 -3.02 2.36 -7.94
N PHE A 72 -1.72 2.38 -8.25
CA PHE A 72 -1.14 3.06 -9.41
C PHE A 72 -0.75 2.09 -10.53
N GLY A 73 -1.02 0.79 -10.35
CA GLY A 73 -0.70 -0.25 -11.34
C GLY A 73 0.72 -0.79 -11.22
N ASN A 74 1.49 -0.38 -10.21
CA ASN A 74 2.84 -0.88 -9.98
C ASN A 74 2.82 -2.27 -9.34
N PRO A 75 3.88 -3.09 -9.55
CA PRO A 75 3.95 -4.43 -8.97
C PRO A 75 3.74 -4.43 -7.45
N LEU A 76 3.05 -5.46 -6.97
CA LEU A 76 2.73 -5.64 -5.56
C LEU A 76 3.38 -6.92 -5.04
N ILE A 77 3.86 -6.90 -3.80
CA ILE A 77 4.27 -8.11 -3.09
C ILE A 77 3.18 -8.51 -2.11
N TYR A 78 2.68 -9.74 -2.24
CA TYR A 78 1.88 -10.41 -1.22
C TYR A 78 2.75 -11.44 -0.49
N ARG A 79 2.69 -11.48 0.85
CA ARG A 79 3.29 -12.57 1.62
C ARG A 79 2.41 -13.00 2.78
N LYS A 80 2.25 -14.33 2.89
CA LYS A 80 1.76 -14.99 4.09
C LYS A 80 2.86 -14.98 5.17
N THR A 81 2.50 -14.58 6.39
CA THR A 81 3.42 -14.50 7.55
C THR A 81 3.08 -15.48 8.66
N GLY A 82 1.95 -16.20 8.53
CA GLY A 82 1.49 -17.20 9.48
C GLY A 82 0.21 -17.85 8.97
N GLU A 83 -0.42 -18.69 9.79
CA GLU A 83 -1.67 -19.36 9.41
C GLU A 83 -2.83 -18.39 9.17
N LYS A 84 -2.85 -17.30 9.95
CA LYS A 84 -3.89 -16.26 9.92
C LYS A 84 -3.29 -14.85 9.78
N SER A 85 -2.17 -14.71 9.08
CA SER A 85 -1.58 -13.38 8.88
C SER A 85 -0.89 -13.27 7.53
N PHE A 86 -0.96 -12.07 6.95
CA PHE A 86 -0.33 -11.75 5.69
C PHE A 86 -0.06 -10.25 5.60
N TYR A 87 0.73 -9.84 4.61
CA TYR A 87 0.87 -8.44 4.27
C TYR A 87 0.96 -8.22 2.76
N PHE A 88 0.65 -6.99 2.37
CA PHE A 88 0.99 -6.40 1.09
C PHE A 88 2.13 -5.40 1.25
N LEU A 89 3.06 -5.40 0.32
CA LEU A 89 4.08 -4.38 0.16
C LEU A 89 3.91 -3.72 -1.20
N SER A 90 3.74 -2.41 -1.17
CA SER A 90 3.56 -1.54 -2.32
C SER A 90 4.70 -0.55 -2.42
N TYR A 91 5.12 -0.25 -3.66
CA TYR A 91 6.16 0.72 -3.98
C TYR A 91 5.62 2.12 -4.27
N GLY A 92 4.29 2.29 -4.34
CA GLY A 92 3.68 3.57 -4.63
C GLY A 92 3.95 4.04 -6.07
N VAL A 93 3.84 5.35 -6.33
CA VAL A 93 3.73 5.90 -7.69
C VAL A 93 4.99 5.67 -8.53
N ASN A 94 6.17 5.77 -7.91
CA ASN A 94 7.45 5.62 -8.62
C ASN A 94 7.78 4.17 -9.01
N GLY A 95 7.04 3.19 -8.47
CA GLY A 95 7.22 1.76 -8.74
C GLY A 95 8.54 1.16 -8.24
N LYS A 96 9.27 1.85 -7.35
CA LYS A 96 10.58 1.45 -6.85
C LYS A 96 10.58 1.34 -5.33
N LEU A 97 11.17 0.27 -4.82
CA LEU A 97 11.42 0.14 -3.38
C LEU A 97 12.53 1.12 -2.98
N GLU A 98 12.17 2.13 -2.19
CA GLU A 98 13.07 3.18 -1.71
C GLU A 98 13.30 3.10 -0.19
N ASN A 99 12.96 1.95 0.41
CA ASN A 99 13.06 1.68 1.84
C ASN A 99 12.55 2.85 2.69
N GLY A 100 11.40 3.40 2.31
CA GLY A 100 10.76 4.48 3.05
C GLY A 100 11.21 5.90 2.77
N GLN A 101 12.14 6.10 1.85
CA GLN A 101 12.44 7.43 1.33
C GLN A 101 11.45 7.86 0.24
N GLY A 102 10.68 6.91 -0.31
CA GLY A 102 9.63 7.12 -1.31
C GLY A 102 8.22 6.85 -0.79
N ASP A 103 7.38 6.25 -1.63
CA ASP A 103 5.96 6.01 -1.35
C ASP A 103 5.67 4.58 -0.87
N ASP A 104 6.70 3.92 -0.33
CA ASP A 104 6.64 2.53 0.10
C ASP A 104 5.70 2.32 1.29
N LEU A 105 4.81 1.36 1.14
CA LEU A 105 3.82 1.03 2.17
C LEU A 105 3.75 -0.47 2.42
N LYS A 106 3.64 -0.83 3.71
CA LYS A 106 3.32 -2.17 4.15
C LYS A 106 1.94 -2.19 4.81
N VAL A 107 1.02 -2.96 4.23
CA VAL A 107 -0.31 -3.20 4.82
C VAL A 107 -0.33 -4.61 5.40
N THR A 108 -0.37 -4.72 6.73
CA THR A 108 -0.35 -6.00 7.45
C THR A 108 -1.75 -6.33 7.97
N TYR A 109 -2.12 -7.60 7.84
CA TYR A 109 -3.29 -8.22 8.44
C TYR A 109 -2.81 -9.21 9.49
N ASP A 110 -3.11 -8.94 10.75
CA ASP A 110 -2.69 -9.78 11.87
C ASP A 110 -3.62 -10.99 12.07
N LYS A 111 -3.30 -11.81 13.08
CA LYS A 111 -4.08 -13.02 13.44
C LYS A 111 -5.53 -12.75 13.87
N HIS A 112 -5.86 -11.50 14.18
CA HIS A 112 -7.21 -11.06 14.53
C HIS A 112 -7.85 -10.24 13.40
N TRP A 113 -7.25 -10.25 12.21
CA TRP A 113 -7.67 -9.48 11.04
C TRP A 113 -7.66 -7.97 11.24
N GLN A 114 -6.91 -7.49 12.24
CA GLN A 114 -6.64 -6.07 12.40
C GLN A 114 -5.65 -5.63 11.31
N THR A 115 -5.90 -4.45 10.75
CA THR A 115 -5.10 -3.92 9.65
C THR A 115 -4.24 -2.76 10.11
N SER A 116 -2.94 -2.84 9.84
CA SER A 116 -2.01 -1.73 10.02
C SER A 116 -1.41 -1.36 8.69
N CYS A 117 -1.30 -0.07 8.42
CA CYS A 117 -0.69 0.46 7.21
C CYS A 117 0.43 1.39 7.64
N VAL A 118 1.65 0.99 7.34
CA VAL A 118 2.84 1.70 7.79
C VAL A 118 3.69 2.05 6.60
N GLU A 119 4.25 3.25 6.63
CA GLU A 119 5.41 3.59 5.84
C GLU A 119 6.51 2.62 6.22
N LEU A 120 7.12 1.98 5.22
CA LEU A 120 8.46 1.48 5.48
C LEU A 120 9.31 2.71 5.77
N ARG A 121 10.15 2.66 6.80
CA ARG A 121 11.14 3.69 7.05
C ARG A 121 12.49 3.00 7.09
N SER A 122 13.46 3.58 6.39
CA SER A 122 14.86 3.21 6.54
C SER A 122 15.21 3.34 8.01
N GLN A 123 15.58 2.22 8.64
CA GLN A 123 16.33 2.26 9.89
C GLN A 123 17.79 2.50 9.50
N PHE A 124 18.13 3.76 9.20
CA PHE A 124 19.51 4.22 9.13
C PHE A 124 19.71 5.31 10.17
#